data_AF-A0A1M4NCU3-F1
#
_entry.id   AF-A0A1M4NCU3-F1
#
_cell.length_a   1.000
_cell.length_b   1.000
_cell.length_c   1.000
_cell.angle_alpha   90.00
_cell.angle_beta   90.00
_cell.angle_gamma   90.00
#
_symmetry.space_group_name_H-M   'P 1'
#
loop_
_entity.id
_entity.type
_entity.pdbx_description
1 polymer ?
#
loop_
_entity_poly.entity_id
_entity_poly.type
_entity_poly.pdbx_seq_one_letter_code
_entity_poly.pdbx_strand_id
1 'polypeptide(L)'
;MKEKFQRDLINYFLSSGQFGVYELGENKQKQTIWMIQGSIGQLDEIMVVTNREDYELTKELLEKHISKSYVGNRGIGITITVLSSAKDTVINRDETAINSDFLVASAVIQIDMKDLSIIQQIGYTNSLQGVLAYVENQKRIQVKPKDSFLTITNLLIAINVIMFIITATVSKSLLDIDIQVLIKFGAILKPLIDLGEYHRLISAMFLHGGLLHLVMNMYALWLLGNIIEKAYGKFKFGVIYICSGLVGSLFSYFFLKASSLSVGASGAIFGLMGACIVFALKRKDTIRKSFLQSIFQVLVINLVIGFSTSNIDNAGHIGGLLGGLLITAALDQKVAEK
;
A
#
# COMPACT_ATOMS: atom_id res chain seq x y z
N MET A 1 6.23 24.47 -8.46
CA MET A 1 5.20 23.64 -7.78
C MET A 1 3.81 23.89 -8.37
N LYS A 2 3.36 25.14 -8.47
CA LYS A 2 2.06 25.52 -9.06
C LYS A 2 1.87 25.00 -10.49
N GLU A 3 2.84 25.24 -11.38
CA GLU A 3 2.81 24.74 -12.77
C GLU A 3 2.69 23.20 -12.87
N LYS A 4 3.43 22.47 -12.04
CA LYS A 4 3.34 21.00 -11.98
C LYS A 4 1.93 20.57 -11.56
N PHE A 5 1.38 21.18 -10.52
CA PHE A 5 0.03 20.86 -10.04
C PHE A 5 -1.02 21.13 -11.11
N GLN A 6 -0.95 22.28 -11.79
CA GLN A 6 -1.83 22.64 -12.90
C GLN A 6 -1.77 21.59 -14.02
N ARG A 7 -0.57 21.25 -14.48
CA ARG A 7 -0.38 20.24 -15.53
C ARG A 7 -0.91 18.87 -15.12
N ASP A 8 -0.63 18.44 -13.90
CA ASP A 8 -1.02 17.12 -13.41
C ASP A 8 -2.55 17.03 -13.19
N LEU A 9 -3.20 18.13 -12.76
CA LEU A 9 -4.66 18.24 -12.67
C LEU A 9 -5.33 18.24 -14.04
N ILE A 10 -4.78 18.95 -15.03
CA ILE A 10 -5.26 18.92 -16.42
C ILE A 10 -5.21 17.48 -16.97
N ASN A 11 -4.06 16.81 -16.80
CA ASN A 11 -3.88 15.42 -17.24
C ASN A 11 -4.86 14.45 -16.55
N TYR A 12 -5.16 14.68 -15.26
CA TYR A 12 -6.13 13.89 -14.53
C TYR A 12 -7.51 13.93 -15.20
N PHE A 13 -8.00 15.11 -15.59
CA PHE A 13 -9.28 15.23 -16.29
C PHE A 13 -9.24 14.70 -17.73
N LEU A 14 -8.17 14.98 -18.47
CA LEU A 14 -7.97 14.46 -19.83
C LEU A 14 -8.01 12.92 -19.88
N SER A 15 -7.50 12.25 -18.84
CA SER A 15 -7.46 10.78 -18.78
C SER A 15 -8.84 10.10 -18.79
N SER A 16 -9.91 10.84 -18.48
CA SER A 16 -11.29 10.34 -18.56
C SER A 16 -11.81 10.23 -20.00
N GLY A 17 -11.16 10.89 -20.97
CA GLY A 17 -11.60 10.97 -22.36
C GLY A 17 -12.83 11.86 -22.60
N GLN A 18 -13.38 12.51 -21.57
CA GLN A 18 -14.59 13.33 -21.65
C GLN A 18 -14.32 14.83 -21.74
N PHE A 19 -13.06 15.25 -21.65
CA PHE A 19 -12.65 16.65 -21.62
C PHE A 19 -11.62 16.97 -22.70
N GLY A 20 -11.71 18.17 -23.26
CA GLY A 20 -10.69 18.81 -24.07
C GLY A 20 -9.99 19.94 -23.30
N VAL A 21 -8.82 20.34 -23.79
CA VAL A 21 -8.06 21.49 -23.27
C VAL A 21 -8.01 22.57 -24.33
N TYR A 22 -8.31 23.78 -23.93
CA TYR A 22 -8.38 24.96 -24.79
C TYR A 22 -7.57 26.09 -24.17
N GLU A 23 -7.04 26.95 -25.02
CA GLU A 23 -6.42 28.20 -24.60
C GLU A 23 -7.50 29.24 -24.31
N LEU A 24 -7.50 29.78 -23.09
CA LEU A 24 -8.42 30.83 -22.68
C LEU A 24 -7.85 32.24 -22.99
N GLY A 25 -6.54 32.40 -22.86
CA GLY A 25 -5.81 33.64 -23.11
C GLY A 25 -4.45 33.64 -22.42
N GLU A 26 -3.86 34.82 -22.25
CA GLU A 26 -2.57 35.00 -21.56
C GLU A 26 -2.73 35.85 -20.30
N ASN A 27 -1.95 35.55 -19.26
CA ASN A 27 -1.85 36.39 -18.07
C ASN A 27 -0.92 37.61 -18.31
N LYS A 28 -0.78 38.48 -17.30
CA LYS A 28 0.09 39.68 -17.38
C LYS A 28 1.57 39.35 -17.64
N GLN A 29 1.99 38.12 -17.37
CA GLN A 29 3.35 37.62 -17.58
C GLN A 29 3.51 36.88 -18.92
N LYS A 30 2.51 36.96 -19.82
CA LYS A 30 2.47 36.24 -21.11
C LYS A 30 2.49 34.71 -20.97
N GLN A 31 1.98 34.20 -19.86
CA GLN A 31 1.79 32.76 -19.68
C GLN A 31 0.37 32.40 -20.09
N THR A 32 0.23 31.35 -20.89
CA THR A 32 -1.07 30.84 -21.34
C THR A 32 -1.90 30.33 -20.16
N ILE A 33 -3.12 30.84 -20.03
CA ILE A 33 -4.15 30.32 -19.15
C ILE A 33 -4.93 29.27 -19.93
N TRP A 34 -4.87 28.04 -19.43
CA TRP A 34 -5.56 26.90 -20.01
C TRP A 34 -6.91 26.70 -19.35
N MET A 35 -7.94 26.43 -20.15
CA MET A 35 -9.24 25.95 -19.70
C MET A 35 -9.43 24.49 -20.11
N ILE A 36 -10.11 23.74 -19.26
CA ILE A 36 -10.57 22.38 -19.54
C ILE A 36 -12.07 22.47 -19.76
N GLN A 37 -12.58 21.91 -20.85
CA GLN A 37 -14.00 21.90 -21.14
C GLN A 37 -14.45 20.50 -21.53
N GLY A 38 -15.59 20.06 -21.01
CA GLY A 38 -16.21 18.78 -21.35
C GLY A 38 -17.68 18.79 -20.95
N SER A 39 -18.34 17.65 -21.10
CA SER A 39 -19.74 17.51 -20.69
C SER A 39 -19.86 16.49 -19.56
N ILE A 40 -20.50 16.87 -18.46
CA ILE A 40 -20.83 15.96 -17.35
C ILE A 40 -22.36 15.91 -17.23
N GLY A 41 -22.94 14.77 -17.59
CA GLY A 41 -24.39 14.60 -17.61
C GLY A 41 -25.04 15.52 -18.67
N GLN A 42 -25.92 16.43 -18.23
CA GLN A 42 -26.64 17.36 -19.10
C GLN A 42 -26.03 18.77 -19.15
N LEU A 43 -24.95 19.02 -18.41
CA LEU A 43 -24.27 20.31 -18.36
C LEU A 43 -22.92 20.23 -19.06
N ASP A 44 -22.55 21.34 -19.69
CA ASP A 44 -21.16 21.56 -20.07
C ASP A 44 -20.41 22.11 -18.86
N GLU A 45 -19.20 21.63 -18.64
CA GLU A 45 -18.40 21.97 -17.47
C GLU A 45 -17.08 22.58 -17.94
N ILE A 46 -16.82 23.79 -17.47
CA ILE A 46 -15.58 24.52 -17.71
C ILE A 46 -14.78 24.56 -16.42
N MET A 47 -13.53 24.15 -16.47
CA MET A 47 -12.59 24.26 -15.35
C MET A 47 -11.40 25.10 -15.76
N VAL A 48 -10.99 25.99 -14.86
CA VAL A 48 -9.76 26.77 -15.03
C VAL A 48 -8.92 26.66 -13.76
N VAL A 49 -7.62 26.49 -13.94
CA VAL A 49 -6.66 26.50 -12.84
C VAL A 49 -5.82 27.76 -12.99
N THR A 50 -5.81 28.61 -11.98
CA THR A 50 -5.16 29.93 -12.02
C THR A 50 -4.44 30.24 -10.72
N ASN A 51 -3.45 31.14 -10.77
CA ASN A 51 -2.82 31.66 -9.57
C ASN A 51 -3.70 32.73 -8.93
N ARG A 52 -3.59 32.91 -7.60
CA ARG A 52 -4.35 33.95 -6.89
C ARG A 52 -4.22 35.35 -7.47
N GLU A 53 -3.04 35.70 -7.96
CA GLU A 53 -2.73 37.00 -8.57
C GLU A 53 -3.40 37.22 -9.94
N ASP A 54 -3.75 36.13 -10.63
CA ASP A 54 -4.36 36.14 -11.96
C ASP A 54 -5.88 35.89 -11.93
N TYR A 55 -6.48 35.74 -10.75
CA TYR A 55 -7.89 35.35 -10.58
C TYR A 55 -8.86 36.30 -11.30
N GLU A 56 -8.75 37.61 -11.08
CA GLU A 56 -9.66 38.60 -11.69
C GLU A 56 -9.56 38.60 -13.22
N LEU A 57 -8.33 38.54 -13.75
CA LEU A 57 -8.10 38.47 -15.19
C LEU A 57 -8.66 37.16 -15.77
N THR A 58 -8.48 36.04 -15.06
CA THR A 58 -9.00 34.73 -15.46
C THR A 58 -10.53 34.76 -15.56
N LYS A 59 -11.18 35.39 -14.60
CA LYS A 59 -12.63 35.58 -14.58
C LYS A 59 -13.12 36.42 -15.76
N GLU A 60 -12.47 37.56 -16.04
CA GLU A 60 -12.80 38.40 -17.19
C GLU A 60 -12.66 37.65 -18.52
N LEU A 61 -11.58 36.88 -18.68
CA LEU A 61 -11.35 36.06 -19.87
C LEU A 61 -12.42 34.97 -20.02
N LEU A 62 -12.83 34.33 -18.93
CA LEU A 62 -13.91 33.34 -18.91
C LEU A 62 -15.24 33.94 -19.37
N GLU A 63 -15.65 35.07 -18.79
CA GLU A 63 -16.89 35.76 -19.16
C GLU A 63 -16.91 36.13 -20.64
N LYS A 64 -15.80 36.70 -21.13
CA LYS A 64 -15.63 37.05 -22.54
C LYS A 64 -15.63 35.83 -23.46
N HIS A 65 -15.02 34.72 -23.05
CA HIS A 65 -15.01 33.48 -23.82
C HIS A 65 -16.43 32.92 -23.94
N ILE A 66 -17.17 32.86 -22.83
CA ILE A 66 -18.53 32.34 -22.81
C ILE A 66 -19.46 33.22 -23.65
N SER A 67 -19.37 34.54 -23.54
CA SER A 67 -20.22 35.46 -24.30
C SER A 67 -19.99 35.40 -25.82
N LYS A 68 -18.78 35.01 -26.26
CA LYS A 68 -18.40 35.03 -27.69
C LYS A 68 -18.39 33.67 -28.36
N SER A 69 -17.99 32.65 -27.63
CA SER A 69 -17.59 31.35 -28.19
C SER A 69 -18.49 30.21 -27.72
N TYR A 70 -19.32 30.42 -26.70
CA TYR A 70 -20.26 29.38 -26.29
C TYR A 70 -21.44 29.32 -27.26
N VAL A 71 -21.49 28.23 -28.02
CA VAL A 71 -22.59 27.91 -28.94
C VAL A 71 -23.19 26.58 -28.47
N GLY A 72 -23.94 26.61 -27.37
CA GLY A 72 -24.53 25.43 -26.76
C GLY A 72 -25.98 25.65 -26.35
N ASN A 73 -26.79 24.59 -26.45
CA ASN A 73 -28.17 24.56 -25.93
C ASN A 73 -28.24 24.04 -24.49
N ARG A 74 -27.09 23.87 -23.83
CA ARG A 74 -26.97 23.32 -22.47
C ARG A 74 -26.54 24.43 -21.52
N GLY A 75 -26.85 24.24 -20.24
CA GLY A 75 -26.32 25.11 -19.20
C GLY A 75 -24.86 24.81 -18.91
N ILE A 76 -24.14 25.80 -18.37
CA ILE A 76 -22.71 25.71 -18.06
C ILE A 76 -22.50 25.69 -16.55
N GLY A 77 -21.71 24.71 -16.09
CA GLY A 77 -21.04 24.71 -14.79
C GLY A 77 -19.61 25.25 -14.91
N ILE A 78 -19.19 26.14 -14.03
CA ILE A 78 -17.82 26.70 -14.05
C ILE A 78 -17.11 26.45 -12.73
N THR A 79 -15.89 25.90 -12.78
CA THR A 79 -15.01 25.75 -11.61
C THR A 79 -13.71 26.50 -11.81
N ILE A 80 -13.41 27.45 -10.93
CA ILE A 80 -12.11 28.13 -10.88
C ILE A 80 -11.31 27.57 -9.69
N THR A 81 -10.21 26.90 -9.98
CA THR A 81 -9.25 26.41 -8.98
C THR A 81 -8.13 27.43 -8.81
N VAL A 82 -8.02 28.02 -7.64
CA VAL A 82 -7.09 29.12 -7.33
C VAL A 82 -5.93 28.61 -6.49
N LEU A 83 -4.73 28.65 -7.07
CA LEU A 83 -3.49 28.21 -6.44
C LEU A 83 -2.86 29.35 -5.63
N SER A 84 -2.89 29.19 -4.30
CA SER A 84 -2.51 30.22 -3.33
C SER A 84 -1.39 29.76 -2.40
N SER A 85 -0.82 30.70 -1.67
CA SER A 85 -0.02 30.51 -0.46
C SER A 85 -0.90 30.79 0.77
N ALA A 86 -0.61 30.20 1.92
CA ALA A 86 -1.31 30.47 3.20
C ALA A 86 -1.46 31.96 3.57
N LYS A 87 -0.56 32.83 3.06
CA LYS A 87 -0.58 34.27 3.33
C LYS A 87 -1.45 35.07 2.37
N ASP A 88 -1.93 34.45 1.31
CA ASP A 88 -2.71 35.13 0.29
C ASP A 88 -4.12 35.46 0.81
N THR A 89 -4.66 36.59 0.36
CA THR A 89 -6.02 37.01 0.75
C THR A 89 -7.05 36.05 0.16
N VAL A 90 -8.05 35.75 0.99
CA VAL A 90 -9.23 34.98 0.57
C VAL A 90 -10.01 35.78 -0.47
N ILE A 91 -10.63 35.10 -1.43
CA ILE A 91 -11.50 35.74 -2.43
C ILE A 91 -12.84 36.05 -1.79
N ASN A 92 -13.33 37.28 -1.93
CA ASN A 92 -14.63 37.64 -1.37
C ASN A 92 -15.76 36.97 -2.15
N ARG A 93 -16.82 36.55 -1.47
CA ARG A 93 -17.94 35.86 -2.12
C ARG A 93 -18.56 36.70 -3.25
N ASP A 94 -18.63 38.01 -3.07
CA ASP A 94 -19.18 38.93 -4.07
C ASP A 94 -18.30 39.03 -5.33
N GLU A 95 -16.99 38.74 -5.22
CA GLU A 95 -16.04 38.69 -6.34
C GLU A 95 -16.17 37.39 -7.16
N THR A 96 -16.91 36.38 -6.67
CA THR A 96 -17.05 35.06 -7.34
C THR A 96 -18.19 34.98 -8.35
N ALA A 97 -19.07 35.97 -8.42
CA ALA A 97 -20.20 35.97 -9.35
C ALA A 97 -19.70 36.08 -10.80
N ILE A 98 -20.05 35.11 -11.65
CA ILE A 98 -19.72 35.12 -13.09
C ILE A 98 -20.94 35.59 -13.86
N ASN A 99 -20.78 36.59 -14.72
CA ASN A 99 -21.90 37.13 -15.52
C ASN A 99 -22.05 36.35 -16.85
N SER A 100 -23.08 35.50 -16.94
CA SER A 100 -23.43 34.79 -18.18
C SER A 100 -24.87 34.28 -18.17
N ASP A 101 -25.56 34.44 -19.30
CA ASP A 101 -26.93 33.93 -19.52
C ASP A 101 -27.02 32.40 -19.52
N PHE A 102 -25.88 31.71 -19.73
CA PHE A 102 -25.81 30.25 -19.79
C PHE A 102 -25.38 29.62 -18.46
N LEU A 103 -25.03 30.43 -17.45
CA LEU A 103 -24.49 29.94 -16.19
C LEU A 103 -25.58 29.25 -15.37
N VAL A 104 -25.39 27.97 -15.09
CA VAL A 104 -26.25 27.21 -14.17
C VAL A 104 -25.63 27.14 -12.78
N ALA A 105 -24.31 26.98 -12.71
CA ALA A 105 -23.59 26.89 -11.45
C ALA A 105 -22.16 27.39 -11.59
N SER A 106 -21.63 28.03 -10.55
CA SER A 106 -20.22 28.35 -10.44
C SER A 106 -19.65 27.87 -9.11
N ALA A 107 -18.37 27.54 -9.12
CA ALA A 107 -17.58 27.21 -7.96
C ALA A 107 -16.19 27.85 -8.04
N VAL A 108 -15.71 28.32 -6.90
CA VAL A 108 -14.33 28.76 -6.71
C VAL A 108 -13.75 27.96 -5.55
N ILE A 109 -12.61 27.30 -5.78
CA ILE A 109 -11.86 26.60 -4.74
C ILE A 109 -10.46 27.16 -4.65
N GLN A 110 -10.09 27.61 -3.46
CA GLN A 110 -8.76 28.16 -3.18
C GLN A 110 -7.95 27.14 -2.39
N ILE A 111 -6.77 26.78 -2.89
CA ILE A 111 -5.92 25.71 -2.36
C ILE A 111 -4.57 26.30 -1.96
N ASP A 112 -4.11 26.01 -0.74
CA ASP A 112 -2.74 26.30 -0.32
C ASP A 112 -1.80 25.30 -0.97
N MET A 113 -0.86 25.80 -1.76
CA MET A 113 0.10 24.96 -2.45
C MET A 113 1.14 24.36 -1.51
N LYS A 114 1.29 24.85 -0.28
CA LYS A 114 2.25 24.32 0.69
C LYS A 114 1.90 22.90 1.15
N ASP A 115 0.63 22.65 1.45
CA ASP A 115 0.14 21.40 2.03
C ASP A 115 -1.14 20.87 1.37
N LEU A 116 -1.56 21.50 0.27
CA LEU A 116 -2.79 21.23 -0.46
C LEU A 116 -4.07 21.44 0.37
N SER A 117 -4.00 22.11 1.52
CA SER A 117 -5.17 22.45 2.32
C SER A 117 -6.14 23.32 1.52
N ILE A 118 -7.44 23.12 1.73
CA ILE A 118 -8.46 23.94 1.08
C ILE A 118 -8.61 25.17 1.97
N ILE A 119 -8.20 26.33 1.47
CA ILE A 119 -8.34 27.62 2.15
C ILE A 119 -9.81 28.02 2.16
N GLN A 120 -10.47 27.89 1.02
CA GLN A 120 -11.87 28.25 0.85
C GLN A 120 -12.51 27.45 -0.29
N GLN A 121 -13.80 27.19 -0.16
CA GLN A 121 -14.65 26.69 -1.24
C GLN A 121 -15.93 27.52 -1.25
N ILE A 122 -16.26 28.10 -2.40
CA ILE A 122 -17.49 28.86 -2.65
C ILE A 122 -18.22 28.18 -3.81
N GLY A 123 -19.52 27.93 -3.65
CA GLY A 123 -20.33 27.33 -4.71
C GLY A 123 -20.11 25.83 -4.89
N TYR A 124 -20.71 25.29 -5.95
CA TYR A 124 -20.70 23.86 -6.23
C TYR A 124 -20.94 23.59 -7.72
N THR A 125 -20.22 22.63 -8.28
CA THR A 125 -20.37 22.10 -9.65
C THR A 125 -20.00 20.61 -9.67
N ASN A 126 -20.28 19.90 -10.76
CA ASN A 126 -19.83 18.50 -10.86
C ASN A 126 -18.31 18.43 -11.05
N SER A 127 -17.75 19.39 -11.79
CA SER A 127 -16.30 19.48 -12.01
C SER A 127 -15.51 19.74 -10.72
N LEU A 128 -16.07 20.50 -9.76
CA LEU A 128 -15.45 20.72 -8.45
C LEU A 128 -15.22 19.40 -7.69
N GLN A 129 -16.14 18.44 -7.77
CA GLN A 129 -15.94 17.13 -7.14
C GLN A 129 -14.72 16.40 -7.69
N GLY A 130 -14.47 16.52 -9.00
CA GLY A 130 -13.27 15.96 -9.64
C GLY A 130 -11.99 16.62 -9.12
N VAL A 131 -11.99 17.95 -8.93
CA VAL A 131 -10.86 18.68 -8.35
C VAL A 131 -10.61 18.24 -6.91
N LEU A 132 -11.66 18.16 -6.09
CA LEU A 132 -11.57 17.70 -4.69
C LEU A 132 -11.01 16.27 -4.59
N ALA A 133 -11.50 15.36 -5.43
CA ALA A 133 -11.01 13.98 -5.48
C ALA A 133 -9.52 13.93 -5.85
N TYR A 134 -9.08 14.75 -6.80
CA TYR A 134 -7.67 14.86 -7.17
C TYR A 134 -6.82 15.39 -6.00
N VAL A 135 -7.23 16.49 -5.37
CA VAL A 135 -6.51 17.09 -4.24
C VAL A 135 -6.37 16.11 -3.08
N GLU A 136 -7.44 15.42 -2.73
CA GLU A 136 -7.45 14.40 -1.67
C GLU A 136 -6.51 13.23 -2.01
N ASN A 137 -6.49 12.79 -3.27
CA ASN A 137 -5.56 11.76 -3.71
C ASN A 137 -4.09 12.23 -3.63
N GLN A 138 -3.81 13.48 -4.00
CA GLN A 138 -2.47 14.05 -3.87
C GLN A 138 -2.02 14.19 -2.41
N LYS A 139 -2.92 14.57 -1.50
CA LYS A 139 -2.65 14.56 -0.05
C LYS A 139 -2.29 13.17 0.44
N ARG A 140 -3.02 12.13 0.03
CA ARG A 140 -2.71 10.74 0.40
C ARG A 140 -1.34 10.29 -0.11
N ILE A 141 -0.93 10.75 -1.29
CA ILE A 141 0.40 10.47 -1.85
C ILE A 141 1.49 11.18 -1.03
N GLN A 142 1.28 12.44 -0.62
CA GLN A 142 2.24 13.17 0.22
C GLN A 142 2.33 12.62 1.65
N VAL A 143 1.21 12.14 2.21
CA VAL A 143 1.11 11.60 3.57
C VAL A 143 1.55 10.13 3.65
N LYS A 144 1.80 9.44 2.52
CA LYS A 144 2.37 8.08 2.58
C LYS A 144 3.65 8.12 3.41
N PRO A 145 3.67 7.49 4.60
CA PRO A 145 4.85 7.51 5.43
C PRO A 145 6.00 6.92 4.62
N LYS A 146 7.14 7.60 4.62
CA LYS A 146 8.40 7.08 4.11
C LYS A 146 8.60 5.70 4.75
N ASP A 147 8.35 4.62 4.00
CA ASP A 147 8.48 3.24 4.48
C ASP A 147 9.85 3.14 5.17
N SER A 148 9.87 3.13 6.51
CA SER A 148 11.13 3.11 7.24
C SER A 148 11.79 1.78 6.93
N PHE A 149 13.00 1.77 6.38
CA PHE A 149 13.78 0.55 6.13
C PHE A 149 13.86 -0.38 7.36
N LEU A 150 13.64 0.16 8.56
CA LEU A 150 13.50 -0.54 9.85
C LEU A 150 12.11 -1.20 10.01
N THR A 151 11.77 -2.16 9.15
CA THR A 151 10.66 -3.09 9.37
C THR A 151 11.14 -4.31 10.16
N ILE A 152 10.25 -4.94 10.92
CA ILE A 152 10.55 -6.21 11.60
C ILE A 152 10.78 -7.31 10.57
N THR A 153 10.08 -7.26 9.43
CA THR A 153 10.33 -8.16 8.29
C THR A 153 11.78 -8.13 7.84
N ASN A 154 12.35 -6.93 7.62
CA ASN A 154 13.75 -6.79 7.21
C ASN A 154 14.72 -7.24 8.29
N LEU A 155 14.40 -6.98 9.57
CA LEU A 155 15.21 -7.46 10.69
C LEU A 155 15.27 -8.98 10.74
N LEU A 156 14.13 -9.66 10.59
CA LEU A 156 14.07 -11.12 10.56
C LEU A 156 14.83 -11.69 9.36
N ILE A 157 14.72 -11.06 8.18
CA ILE A 157 15.51 -11.44 7.00
C ILE A 157 17.00 -11.32 7.30
N ALA A 158 17.44 -10.20 7.87
CA ALA A 158 18.85 -9.98 8.20
C ALA A 158 19.38 -11.04 9.18
N ILE A 159 18.61 -11.38 10.22
CA ILE A 159 18.98 -12.43 11.18
C ILE A 159 19.18 -13.78 10.47
N ASN A 160 18.24 -14.17 9.61
CA ASN A 160 18.33 -15.43 8.87
C ASN A 160 19.52 -15.47 7.91
N VAL A 161 19.81 -14.37 7.21
CA VAL A 161 20.97 -14.26 6.32
C VAL A 161 22.28 -14.34 7.10
N ILE A 162 22.38 -13.64 8.23
CA ILE A 162 23.56 -13.69 9.10
C ILE A 162 23.80 -15.12 9.62
N MET A 163 22.74 -15.77 10.14
CA MET A 163 22.84 -17.15 10.62
C MET A 163 23.25 -18.12 9.52
N PHE A 164 22.72 -17.95 8.31
CA PHE A 164 23.11 -18.77 7.17
C PHE A 164 24.59 -18.59 6.79
N ILE A 165 25.09 -17.34 6.76
CA ILE A 165 26.51 -17.06 6.47
C ILE A 165 27.41 -17.74 7.52
N ILE A 166 27.03 -17.70 8.80
CA ILE A 166 27.77 -18.37 9.88
C ILE A 166 27.80 -19.89 9.63
N THR A 167 26.64 -20.51 9.39
CA THR A 167 26.59 -21.96 9.15
C THR A 167 27.28 -22.39 7.86
N ALA A 168 27.20 -21.59 6.80
CA ALA A 168 27.87 -21.85 5.53
C ALA A 168 29.39 -21.77 5.66
N THR A 169 29.89 -20.80 6.43
CA THR A 169 31.32 -20.67 6.73
C THR A 169 31.84 -21.88 7.50
N VAL A 170 31.10 -22.31 8.54
CA VAL A 170 31.47 -23.49 9.35
C VAL A 170 31.40 -24.77 8.53
N SER A 171 30.38 -24.88 7.66
CA SER A 171 30.19 -26.01 6.74
C SER A 171 31.14 -26.01 5.54
N LYS A 172 31.88 -24.92 5.31
CA LYS A 172 32.72 -24.69 4.11
C LYS A 172 31.97 -24.84 2.79
N SER A 173 30.66 -24.57 2.80
CA SER A 173 29.79 -24.71 1.64
C SER A 173 28.65 -23.70 1.72
N LEU A 174 28.41 -22.99 0.61
CA LEU A 174 27.28 -22.07 0.47
C LEU A 174 26.04 -22.76 -0.09
N LEU A 175 26.19 -23.86 -0.83
CA LEU A 175 25.06 -24.48 -1.52
C LEU A 175 24.27 -25.39 -0.58
N ASP A 176 24.98 -26.26 0.13
CA ASP A 176 24.43 -27.25 1.05
C ASP A 176 25.16 -27.20 2.39
N ILE A 177 24.40 -27.12 3.48
CA ILE A 177 24.94 -27.04 4.84
C ILE A 177 25.02 -28.45 5.44
N ASP A 178 26.18 -28.79 5.98
CA ASP A 178 26.43 -30.05 6.66
C ASP A 178 25.45 -30.25 7.83
N ILE A 179 24.86 -31.44 7.89
CA ILE A 179 23.85 -31.79 8.89
C ILE A 179 24.39 -31.69 10.33
N GLN A 180 25.66 -31.99 10.56
CA GLN A 180 26.31 -31.87 11.87
C GLN A 180 26.43 -30.41 12.28
N VAL A 181 26.65 -29.50 11.32
CA VAL A 181 26.62 -28.06 11.57
C VAL A 181 25.21 -27.63 11.96
N LEU A 182 24.18 -28.06 11.23
CA LEU A 182 22.79 -27.76 11.59
C LEU A 182 22.42 -28.27 13.00
N ILE A 183 22.80 -29.50 13.34
CA ILE A 183 22.58 -30.08 14.68
C ILE A 183 23.30 -29.23 15.74
N LYS A 184 24.58 -28.88 15.51
CA LYS A 184 25.38 -28.06 16.42
C LYS A 184 24.75 -26.69 16.69
N PHE A 185 24.16 -26.07 15.68
CA PHE A 185 23.55 -24.74 15.79
C PHE A 185 22.08 -24.76 16.25
N GLY A 186 21.53 -25.93 16.56
CA GLY A 186 20.23 -26.04 17.20
C GLY A 186 19.08 -26.39 16.24
N ALA A 187 19.33 -27.17 15.21
CA ALA A 187 18.26 -27.81 14.43
C ALA A 187 17.36 -28.69 15.31
N ILE A 188 16.10 -28.86 14.91
CA ILE A 188 15.18 -29.78 15.58
C ILE A 188 15.68 -31.20 15.36
N LEU A 189 15.94 -31.88 16.47
CA LEU A 189 16.24 -33.31 16.52
C LEU A 189 15.65 -33.85 17.83
N LYS A 190 14.66 -34.73 17.69
CA LYS A 190 13.80 -35.15 18.82
C LYS A 190 14.58 -35.70 20.03
N PRO A 191 15.54 -36.63 19.88
CA PRO A 191 16.34 -37.10 21.00
C PRO A 191 17.06 -36.01 21.80
N LEU A 192 17.52 -34.94 21.15
CA LEU A 192 18.21 -33.84 21.85
C LEU A 192 17.23 -32.94 22.61
N ILE A 193 16.03 -32.75 22.05
CA ILE A 193 14.96 -32.03 22.75
C ILE A 193 14.50 -32.82 23.97
N ASP A 194 14.41 -34.15 23.86
CA ASP A 194 14.07 -35.04 24.99
C ASP A 194 15.13 -34.98 26.11
N LEU A 195 16.39 -34.65 25.77
CA LEU A 195 17.48 -34.40 26.72
C LEU A 195 17.48 -32.97 27.32
N GLY A 196 16.48 -32.15 27.01
CA GLY A 196 16.31 -30.81 27.58
C GLY A 196 16.81 -29.66 26.72
N GLU A 197 17.23 -29.92 25.47
CA GLU A 197 17.69 -28.87 24.54
C GLU A 197 16.53 -28.10 23.89
N TYR A 198 15.61 -27.55 24.69
CA TYR A 198 14.40 -26.87 24.23
C TYR A 198 14.65 -25.62 23.39
N HIS A 199 15.84 -25.03 23.49
CA HIS A 199 16.25 -23.89 22.64
C HIS A 199 16.13 -24.21 21.15
N ARG A 200 16.23 -25.49 20.76
CA ARG A 200 16.05 -26.01 19.39
C ARG A 200 14.71 -25.65 18.76
N LEU A 201 13.67 -25.49 19.58
CA LEU A 201 12.33 -25.08 19.12
C LEU A 201 12.32 -23.63 18.58
N ILE A 202 13.27 -22.79 18.97
CA ILE A 202 13.41 -21.42 18.47
C ILE A 202 14.56 -21.32 17.47
N SER A 203 15.74 -21.85 17.80
CA SER A 203 16.93 -21.70 16.96
C SER A 203 16.75 -22.29 15.57
N ALA A 204 16.05 -23.42 15.45
CA ALA A 204 15.80 -24.06 14.15
C ALA A 204 15.03 -23.17 13.17
N MET A 205 14.23 -22.22 13.66
CA MET A 205 13.51 -21.25 12.81
C MET A 205 14.45 -20.36 12.00
N PHE A 206 15.71 -20.20 12.44
CA PHE A 206 16.69 -19.31 11.83
C PHE A 206 17.80 -20.05 11.05
N LEU A 207 17.74 -21.38 10.98
CA LEU A 207 18.70 -22.21 10.27
C LEU A 207 18.16 -22.62 8.91
N HIS A 208 19.05 -22.78 7.92
CA HIS A 208 18.66 -23.20 6.57
C HIS A 208 19.64 -24.25 6.05
N GLY A 209 19.12 -25.30 5.43
CA GLY A 209 19.93 -26.41 4.91
C GLY A 209 20.73 -26.10 3.63
N GLY A 210 20.50 -24.95 3.00
CA GLY A 210 21.18 -24.57 1.76
C GLY A 210 20.73 -23.22 1.20
N LEU A 211 21.43 -22.71 0.19
CA LEU A 211 21.21 -21.35 -0.35
C LEU A 211 19.81 -21.21 -0.96
N LEU A 212 19.38 -22.19 -1.75
CA LEU A 212 18.05 -22.16 -2.37
C LEU A 212 16.94 -22.14 -1.29
N HIS A 213 17.10 -22.94 -0.25
CA HIS A 213 16.16 -22.98 0.87
C HIS A 213 16.08 -21.62 1.60
N LEU A 214 17.21 -20.94 1.81
CA LEU A 214 17.24 -19.58 2.35
C LEU A 214 16.51 -18.59 1.43
N VAL A 215 16.90 -18.53 0.14
CA VAL A 215 16.36 -17.55 -0.81
C VAL A 215 14.84 -17.66 -0.91
N MET A 216 14.30 -18.87 -1.01
CA MET A 216 12.86 -19.09 -1.09
C MET A 216 12.12 -18.63 0.18
N ASN A 217 12.67 -18.92 1.37
CA ASN A 217 12.07 -18.45 2.62
C ASN A 217 12.17 -16.93 2.76
N MET A 218 13.29 -16.31 2.39
CA MET A 218 13.45 -14.86 2.50
C MET A 218 12.54 -14.11 1.53
N TYR A 219 12.35 -14.65 0.32
CA TYR A 219 11.39 -14.12 -0.64
C TYR A 219 9.95 -14.21 -0.11
N ALA A 220 9.56 -15.37 0.44
CA ALA A 220 8.23 -15.56 1.02
C ALA A 220 8.01 -14.68 2.26
N LEU A 221 9.01 -14.57 3.13
CA LEU A 221 8.98 -13.69 4.32
C LEU A 221 8.88 -12.22 3.92
N TRP A 222 9.63 -11.78 2.91
CA TRP A 222 9.54 -10.41 2.41
C TRP A 222 8.14 -10.08 1.88
N LEU A 223 7.53 -10.99 1.11
CA LEU A 223 6.17 -10.78 0.59
C LEU A 223 5.12 -10.79 1.71
N LEU A 224 5.02 -11.88 2.46
CA LEU A 224 3.97 -12.07 3.46
C LEU A 224 4.19 -11.20 4.70
N GLY A 225 5.45 -11.04 5.11
CA GLY A 225 5.82 -10.22 6.26
C GLY A 225 5.42 -8.77 6.06
N ASN A 226 5.73 -8.17 4.91
CA ASN A 226 5.34 -6.79 4.63
C ASN A 226 3.81 -6.60 4.60
N ILE A 227 3.05 -7.59 4.11
CA ILE A 227 1.58 -7.52 4.11
C ILE A 227 1.04 -7.54 5.53
N ILE A 228 1.46 -8.51 6.35
CA ILE A 228 0.95 -8.69 7.72
C ILE A 228 1.45 -7.59 8.66
N GLU A 229 2.71 -7.16 8.52
CA GLU A 229 3.27 -6.06 9.30
C GLU A 229 2.55 -4.73 9.01
N LYS A 230 2.17 -4.47 7.75
CA LYS A 230 1.34 -3.30 7.40
C LYS A 230 -0.10 -3.44 7.90
N ALA A 231 -0.65 -4.66 7.90
CA ALA A 231 -2.03 -4.91 8.31
C ALA A 231 -2.25 -4.83 9.84
N TYR A 232 -1.30 -5.35 10.63
CA TYR A 232 -1.44 -5.51 12.08
C TYR A 232 -0.44 -4.70 12.90
N GLY A 233 0.53 -4.06 12.26
CA GLY A 233 1.61 -3.32 12.91
C GLY A 233 2.76 -4.22 13.40
N LYS A 234 3.91 -3.59 13.70
CA LYS A 234 5.19 -4.24 14.03
C LYS A 234 5.10 -5.27 15.16
N PHE A 235 4.47 -4.88 16.28
CA PHE A 235 4.39 -5.72 17.47
C PHE A 235 3.57 -6.99 17.24
N LYS A 236 2.32 -6.85 16.75
CA LYS A 236 1.45 -8.00 16.48
C LYS A 236 2.04 -8.93 15.43
N PHE A 237 2.66 -8.37 14.37
CA PHE A 237 3.38 -9.15 13.39
C PHE A 237 4.50 -10.00 14.02
N GLY A 238 5.34 -9.41 14.88
CA GLY A 238 6.39 -10.13 15.58
C GLY A 238 5.86 -11.29 16.43
N VAL A 239 4.77 -11.06 17.16
CA VAL A 239 4.09 -12.11 17.96
C VAL A 239 3.56 -13.22 17.05
N ILE A 240 2.84 -12.87 15.98
CA ILE A 240 2.31 -13.86 15.01
C ILE A 240 3.46 -14.70 14.45
N TYR A 241 4.55 -14.09 14.00
CA TYR A 241 5.67 -14.80 13.40
C TYR A 241 6.33 -15.78 14.40
N ILE A 242 6.73 -15.30 15.58
CA ILE A 242 7.46 -16.10 16.55
C ILE A 242 6.58 -17.21 17.13
N CYS A 243 5.35 -16.89 17.56
CA CYS A 243 4.48 -17.88 18.17
C CYS A 243 4.00 -18.92 17.15
N SER A 244 3.76 -18.55 15.88
CA SER A 244 3.42 -19.55 14.85
C SER A 244 4.60 -20.46 14.53
N GLY A 245 5.82 -19.89 14.46
CA GLY A 245 7.04 -20.67 14.29
C GLY A 245 7.23 -21.69 15.41
N LEU A 246 7.03 -21.28 16.66
CA LEU A 246 7.07 -22.15 17.83
C LEU A 246 6.04 -23.29 17.75
N VAL A 247 4.79 -23.00 17.37
CA VAL A 247 3.77 -24.04 17.17
C VAL A 247 4.19 -24.99 16.04
N GLY A 248 4.76 -24.47 14.95
CA GLY A 248 5.36 -25.27 13.89
C GLY A 248 6.44 -26.21 14.45
N SER A 249 7.43 -25.68 15.16
CA SER A 249 8.50 -26.47 15.75
C SER A 249 8.02 -27.52 16.76
N LEU A 250 6.95 -27.23 17.51
CA LEU A 250 6.31 -28.23 18.37
C LEU A 250 5.67 -29.36 17.56
N PHE A 251 4.98 -29.04 16.46
CA PHE A 251 4.45 -30.06 15.56
C PHE A 251 5.57 -30.91 14.96
N SER A 252 6.66 -30.29 14.51
CA SER A 252 7.86 -31.00 14.04
C SER A 252 8.37 -31.97 15.09
N TYR A 253 8.50 -31.52 16.34
CA TYR A 253 8.97 -32.36 17.47
C TYR A 253 8.05 -33.57 17.73
N PHE A 254 6.73 -33.38 17.71
CA PHE A 254 5.78 -34.47 18.00
C PHE A 254 5.62 -35.45 16.85
N PHE A 255 5.61 -34.97 15.60
CA PHE A 255 5.18 -35.77 14.44
C PHE A 255 6.32 -36.22 13.51
N LEU A 256 7.52 -35.63 13.58
CA LEU A 256 8.66 -36.16 12.84
C LEU A 256 9.20 -37.44 13.48
N LYS A 257 9.82 -38.29 12.64
CA LYS A 257 10.59 -39.45 13.12
C LYS A 257 11.77 -38.98 13.96
N ALA A 258 12.18 -39.78 14.94
CA ALA A 258 13.25 -39.40 15.86
C ALA A 258 14.61 -39.12 15.16
N SER A 259 14.85 -39.75 14.00
CA SER A 259 16.06 -39.57 13.18
C SER A 259 15.95 -38.43 12.16
N SER A 260 14.78 -37.79 12.03
CA SER A 260 14.56 -36.70 11.09
C SER A 260 14.98 -35.37 11.70
N LEU A 261 15.55 -34.51 10.86
CA LEU A 261 16.00 -33.17 11.23
C LEU A 261 15.10 -32.13 10.56
N SER A 262 14.82 -31.03 11.27
CA SER A 262 14.06 -29.90 10.72
C SER A 262 14.72 -28.57 11.03
N VAL A 263 14.73 -27.69 10.02
CA VAL A 263 15.24 -26.32 10.05
C VAL A 263 14.42 -25.44 9.10
N GLY A 264 14.40 -24.15 9.35
CA GLY A 264 13.88 -23.15 8.42
C GLY A 264 12.82 -22.25 9.03
N ALA A 265 12.75 -21.04 8.49
CA ALA A 265 11.73 -20.05 8.83
C ALA A 265 10.32 -20.45 8.33
N SER A 266 10.22 -21.51 7.53
CA SER A 266 9.01 -21.89 6.80
C SER A 266 7.80 -22.11 7.71
N GLY A 267 7.93 -22.73 8.88
CA GLY A 267 6.81 -22.86 9.84
C GLY A 267 6.20 -21.52 10.24
N ALA A 268 7.04 -20.52 10.55
CA ALA A 268 6.57 -19.17 10.86
C ALA A 268 5.94 -18.46 9.64
N ILE A 269 6.50 -18.69 8.44
CA ILE A 269 5.97 -18.15 7.18
C ILE A 269 4.59 -18.75 6.85
N PHE A 270 4.39 -20.05 7.09
CA PHE A 270 3.08 -20.68 7.05
C PHE A 270 2.12 -20.09 8.09
N GLY A 271 2.63 -19.67 9.25
CA GLY A 271 1.87 -18.86 10.20
C GLY A 271 1.41 -17.51 9.65
N LEU A 272 2.30 -16.76 8.98
CA LEU A 272 1.93 -15.52 8.28
C LEU A 272 0.87 -15.77 7.20
N MET A 273 0.91 -16.93 6.58
CA MET A 273 -0.12 -17.36 5.64
C MET A 273 -1.48 -17.55 6.31
N GLY A 274 -1.52 -18.19 7.48
CA GLY A 274 -2.71 -18.25 8.32
C GLY A 274 -3.22 -16.85 8.69
N ALA A 275 -2.32 -15.93 9.03
CA ALA A 275 -2.67 -14.55 9.32
C ALA A 275 -3.29 -13.83 8.11
N CYS A 276 -2.79 -14.09 6.89
CA CYS A 276 -3.37 -13.57 5.65
C CYS A 276 -4.81 -14.06 5.44
N ILE A 277 -5.08 -15.33 5.75
CA ILE A 277 -6.44 -15.90 5.65
C ILE A 277 -7.38 -15.18 6.63
N VAL A 278 -6.98 -15.02 7.89
CA VAL A 278 -7.78 -14.28 8.89
C VAL A 278 -8.05 -12.85 8.44
N PHE A 279 -7.00 -12.16 7.97
CA PHE A 279 -7.10 -10.78 7.48
C PHE A 279 -8.09 -10.66 6.32
N ALA A 280 -7.99 -11.57 5.34
CA ALA A 280 -8.86 -11.56 4.18
C ALA A 280 -10.32 -11.88 4.52
N LEU A 281 -10.53 -12.85 5.42
CA LEU A 281 -11.87 -13.20 5.89
C LEU A 281 -12.54 -12.06 6.69
N LYS A 282 -11.80 -11.12 7.27
CA LYS A 282 -12.43 -9.98 7.96
C LYS A 282 -12.61 -8.73 7.11
N ARG A 283 -11.91 -8.62 5.98
CA ARG A 283 -11.96 -7.46 5.08
C ARG A 283 -12.45 -7.81 3.68
N LYS A 284 -13.37 -8.79 3.61
CA LYS A 284 -13.94 -9.37 2.39
C LYS A 284 -14.46 -8.32 1.42
N ASP A 285 -15.02 -7.24 1.94
CA ASP A 285 -15.69 -6.20 1.16
C ASP A 285 -14.71 -5.15 0.59
N THR A 286 -13.48 -5.09 1.11
CA THR A 286 -12.46 -4.11 0.70
C THR A 286 -11.33 -4.73 -0.13
N ILE A 287 -11.09 -6.04 0.02
CA ILE A 287 -9.98 -6.73 -0.65
C ILE A 287 -10.46 -7.32 -1.98
N ARG A 288 -9.76 -6.98 -3.07
CA ARG A 288 -10.04 -7.54 -4.41
C ARG A 288 -9.83 -9.06 -4.40
N LYS A 289 -10.80 -9.80 -4.95
CA LYS A 289 -10.74 -11.28 -5.12
C LYS A 289 -9.45 -11.75 -5.81
N SER A 290 -8.89 -10.96 -6.71
CA SER A 290 -7.63 -11.28 -7.41
C SER A 290 -6.43 -11.35 -6.47
N PHE A 291 -6.35 -10.48 -5.45
CA PHE A 291 -5.27 -10.51 -4.45
C PHE A 291 -5.31 -11.81 -3.62
N LEU A 292 -6.52 -12.25 -3.27
CA LEU A 292 -6.78 -13.52 -2.59
C LEU A 292 -6.40 -14.73 -3.45
N GLN A 293 -6.64 -14.67 -4.76
CA GLN A 293 -6.23 -15.72 -5.69
C GLN A 293 -4.70 -15.80 -5.83
N SER A 294 -3.99 -14.67 -5.89
CA SER A 294 -2.52 -14.66 -5.96
C SER A 294 -1.89 -15.19 -4.67
N ILE A 295 -2.32 -14.65 -3.52
CA ILE A 295 -2.57 -15.39 -2.28
C ILE A 295 -2.36 -16.91 -2.31
N PHE A 296 -3.46 -17.52 -2.74
CA PHE A 296 -3.72 -18.94 -2.78
C PHE A 296 -2.89 -19.67 -3.84
N GLN A 297 -2.57 -19.05 -4.98
CA GLN A 297 -1.70 -19.67 -5.97
C GLN A 297 -0.28 -19.82 -5.45
N VAL A 298 0.24 -18.79 -4.77
CA VAL A 298 1.55 -18.87 -4.11
C VAL A 298 1.53 -19.90 -2.97
N LEU A 299 0.42 -20.02 -2.22
CA LEU A 299 0.20 -21.09 -1.21
C LEU A 299 0.38 -22.48 -1.85
N VAL A 300 -0.39 -22.73 -2.91
CA VAL A 300 -0.45 -24.06 -3.55
C VAL A 300 0.88 -24.40 -4.19
N ILE A 301 1.55 -23.45 -4.84
CA ILE A 301 2.86 -23.71 -5.45
C ILE A 301 3.91 -24.04 -4.38
N ASN A 302 3.98 -23.26 -3.29
CA ASN A 302 4.92 -23.53 -2.21
C ASN A 302 4.62 -24.84 -1.48
N LEU A 303 3.34 -25.19 -1.29
CA LEU A 303 2.93 -26.48 -0.72
C LEU A 303 3.23 -27.65 -1.66
N VAL A 304 2.97 -27.53 -2.97
CA VAL A 304 3.21 -28.60 -3.95
C VAL A 304 4.70 -28.87 -4.09
N ILE A 305 5.53 -27.84 -4.16
CA ILE A 305 6.99 -27.98 -4.12
C ILE A 305 7.41 -28.58 -2.76
N GLY A 306 6.75 -28.14 -1.68
CA GLY A 306 6.83 -28.66 -0.31
C GLY A 306 6.67 -30.19 -0.22
N PHE A 307 5.53 -30.69 -0.68
CA PHE A 307 5.16 -32.11 -0.60
C PHE A 307 5.89 -33.00 -1.62
N SER A 308 6.42 -32.42 -2.70
CA SER A 308 7.08 -33.18 -3.77
C SER A 308 8.56 -33.47 -3.50
N THR A 309 9.11 -33.01 -2.38
CA THR A 309 10.51 -33.29 -1.99
C THR A 309 10.58 -33.96 -0.62
N SER A 310 11.33 -35.06 -0.53
CA SER A 310 11.39 -35.95 0.65
C SER A 310 12.08 -35.34 1.89
N ASN A 311 12.57 -34.11 1.80
CA ASN A 311 13.34 -33.41 2.83
C ASN A 311 12.57 -32.24 3.47
N ILE A 312 11.23 -32.23 3.37
CA ILE A 312 10.40 -31.12 3.86
C ILE A 312 9.55 -31.52 5.06
N ASP A 313 9.57 -30.66 6.08
CA ASP A 313 8.85 -30.81 7.33
C ASP A 313 7.40 -30.30 7.22
N ASN A 314 6.54 -31.15 6.67
CA ASN A 314 5.12 -30.85 6.49
C ASN A 314 4.38 -30.71 7.84
N ALA A 315 4.84 -31.40 8.89
CA ALA A 315 4.26 -31.26 10.23
C ALA A 315 4.47 -29.84 10.74
N GLY A 316 5.69 -29.32 10.62
CA GLY A 316 6.02 -27.94 10.95
C GLY A 316 5.22 -26.91 10.16
N HIS A 317 4.97 -27.15 8.87
CA HIS A 317 4.15 -26.26 8.03
C HIS A 317 2.68 -26.24 8.49
N ILE A 318 2.08 -27.41 8.74
CA ILE A 318 0.70 -27.51 9.23
C ILE A 318 0.57 -26.86 10.60
N GLY A 319 1.49 -27.15 11.52
CA GLY A 319 1.52 -26.54 12.85
C GLY A 319 1.65 -25.02 12.77
N GLY A 320 2.55 -24.52 11.92
CA GLY A 320 2.73 -23.11 11.65
C GLY A 320 1.46 -22.44 11.15
N LEU A 321 0.81 -23.02 10.13
CA LEU A 321 -0.43 -22.50 9.56
C LEU A 321 -1.57 -22.43 10.60
N LEU A 322 -1.79 -23.50 11.36
CA LEU A 322 -2.80 -23.55 12.41
C LEU A 322 -2.49 -22.56 13.54
N GLY A 323 -1.23 -22.48 13.97
CA GLY A 323 -0.76 -21.50 14.94
C GLY A 323 -1.07 -20.08 14.47
N GLY A 324 -0.70 -19.74 13.23
CA GLY A 324 -0.95 -18.43 12.66
C GLY A 324 -2.42 -18.05 12.57
N LEU A 325 -3.29 -18.99 12.16
CA LEU A 325 -4.74 -18.79 12.17
C LEU A 325 -5.26 -18.45 13.56
N LEU A 326 -4.91 -19.27 14.57
CA LEU A 326 -5.41 -19.12 15.93
C LEU A 326 -4.87 -17.86 16.63
N ILE A 327 -3.55 -17.64 16.55
CA ILE A 327 -2.87 -16.49 17.16
C ILE A 327 -3.38 -15.20 16.54
N THR A 328 -3.51 -15.14 15.21
CA THR A 328 -4.01 -13.93 14.55
C THR A 328 -5.47 -13.68 14.91
N ALA A 329 -6.31 -14.72 14.93
CA ALA A 329 -7.71 -14.58 15.32
C ALA A 329 -7.86 -14.04 16.76
N ALA A 330 -6.99 -14.45 17.68
CA ALA A 330 -6.97 -13.98 19.07
C ALA A 330 -6.45 -12.52 19.19
N LEU A 331 -5.39 -12.15 18.47
CA LEU A 331 -4.82 -10.79 18.51
C LEU A 331 -5.66 -9.75 17.78
N ASP A 332 -6.55 -10.21 16.92
CA ASP A 332 -7.43 -9.39 16.09
C ASP A 332 -8.86 -9.31 16.65
N GLN A 333 -9.01 -9.42 17.97
CA GLN A 333 -10.25 -9.04 18.62
C GLN A 333 -10.47 -7.54 18.45
N LYS A 334 -11.66 -7.15 17.96
CA LYS A 334 -12.10 -5.75 17.99
C LYS A 334 -11.95 -5.28 19.43
N VAL A 335 -11.27 -4.15 19.65
CA VAL A 335 -11.49 -3.39 20.88
C VAL A 335 -13.00 -3.18 20.92
N ALA A 336 -13.67 -3.77 21.90
CA ALA A 336 -15.07 -3.50 22.15
C ALA A 336 -15.17 -1.98 22.30
N GLU A 337 -15.84 -1.34 21.33
CA GLU A 337 -16.21 0.06 21.43
C GLU A 337 -17.01 0.18 22.73
N LYS A 338 -16.39 0.80 23.74
CA LYS A 338 -17.03 1.20 24.99
C LYS A 338 -17.50 2.63 24.84
#